data_AF-A0A554MHX3-F1
#
_entry.id   AF-A0A554MHX3-F1
#
_cell.length_a   1.000
_cell.length_b   1.000
_cell.length_c   1.000
_cell.angle_alpha   90.00
_cell.angle_beta   90.00
_cell.angle_gamma   90.00
#
_symmetry.space_group_name_H-M   'P 1'
#
loop_
_entity.id
_entity.type
_entity.pdbx_description
1 polymer ?
#
loop_
_entity_poly.entity_id
_entity_poly.type
_entity_poly.pdbx_seq_one_letter_code
_entity_poly.pdbx_strand_id
1 'polypeptide(L)'
;MENAKAAAPSDIGVAFQLGLLYYQKQNFDRAQLEFERAVTINENYANARYFLGLIYDKKKDKARALGEFERIAATNPDNQEVLRVIANLKEGKGALDGIVPPAVPPQQRSEVPVREETRK
;
A
#
# COMPACT_ATOMS: atom_id res chain seq x y z
N MET A 1 -14.92 25.21 -12.21
CA MET A 1 -14.97 24.31 -11.04
C MET A 1 -15.80 23.12 -11.45
N GLU A 2 -15.19 21.98 -11.78
CA GLU A 2 -15.80 20.65 -12.05
C GLU A 2 -14.80 19.89 -12.94
N ASN A 3 -13.94 19.01 -12.39
CA ASN A 3 -13.28 17.91 -13.13
C ASN A 3 -12.22 17.15 -12.30
N ALA A 4 -12.61 16.61 -11.15
CA ALA A 4 -11.73 15.65 -10.45
C ALA A 4 -12.49 14.51 -9.75
N LYS A 5 -13.76 14.28 -10.10
CA LYS A 5 -14.61 13.28 -9.44
C LYS A 5 -15.01 12.09 -10.32
N ALA A 6 -14.35 11.90 -11.46
CA ALA A 6 -14.69 10.81 -12.40
C ALA A 6 -13.46 10.09 -12.99
N ALA A 7 -12.29 10.15 -12.35
CA ALA A 7 -11.19 9.24 -12.68
C ALA A 7 -11.46 7.90 -11.99
N ALA A 8 -12.21 7.04 -12.69
CA ALA A 8 -12.44 5.62 -12.44
C ALA A 8 -12.39 5.18 -10.95
N PRO A 9 -13.53 5.11 -10.23
CA PRO A 9 -13.60 4.48 -8.90
C PRO A 9 -13.04 3.05 -8.85
N SER A 10 -12.85 2.40 -10.01
CA SER A 10 -12.31 1.04 -10.18
C SER A 10 -10.84 0.99 -10.61
N ASP A 11 -10.11 2.10 -10.66
CA ASP A 11 -8.67 2.08 -11.00
C ASP A 11 -7.81 1.72 -9.79
N ILE A 12 -7.15 0.55 -9.88
CA ILE A 12 -6.27 0.02 -8.84
C ILE A 12 -5.04 0.89 -8.59
N GLY A 13 -4.49 1.51 -9.64
CA GLY A 13 -3.34 2.39 -9.55
C GLY A 13 -3.70 3.67 -8.80
N VAL A 14 -4.85 4.26 -9.10
CA VAL A 14 -5.35 5.46 -8.39
C VAL A 14 -5.60 5.16 -6.92
N ALA A 15 -6.27 4.04 -6.60
CA ALA A 15 -6.49 3.61 -5.22
C ALA A 15 -5.17 3.43 -4.47
N PHE A 16 -4.20 2.72 -5.07
CA PHE A 16 -2.89 2.51 -4.47
C PHE A 16 -2.12 3.81 -4.21
N GLN A 17 -2.09 4.74 -5.17
CA GLN A 17 -1.38 6.02 -5.02
C GLN A 17 -2.00 6.91 -3.95
N LEU A 18 -3.34 6.93 -3.83
CA LEU A 18 -4.02 7.62 -2.74
C LEU A 18 -3.70 6.97 -1.37
N GLY A 19 -3.69 5.64 -1.31
CA GLY A 19 -3.29 4.88 -0.13
C GLY A 19 -1.87 5.24 0.32
N LEU A 20 -0.91 5.28 -0.60
CA LEU A 20 0.47 5.72 -0.34
C LEU A 20 0.54 7.15 0.19
N LEU A 21 -0.19 8.08 -0.44
CA LEU A 21 -0.22 9.48 -0.02
C LEU A 21 -0.75 9.63 1.42
N TYR A 22 -1.81 8.90 1.77
CA TYR A 22 -2.33 8.89 3.13
C TYR A 22 -1.38 8.21 4.11
N TYR A 23 -0.73 7.11 3.71
CA TYR A 23 0.24 6.39 4.53
C TYR A 23 1.46 7.28 4.88
N GLN A 24 1.99 8.01 3.90
CA GLN A 24 3.08 8.98 4.10
C GLN A 24 2.70 10.11 5.06
N LYS A 25 1.43 10.53 5.03
CA LYS A 25 0.87 11.51 5.98
C LYS A 25 0.50 10.89 7.33
N GLN A 26 0.86 9.63 7.57
CA GLN A 26 0.51 8.85 8.75
C GLN A 26 -1.01 8.75 9.02
N ASN A 27 -1.83 9.02 8.00
CA ASN A 27 -3.27 8.87 8.08
C ASN A 27 -3.65 7.42 7.75
N PHE A 28 -3.37 6.52 8.70
CA PHE A 28 -3.49 5.09 8.48
C PHE A 28 -4.92 4.64 8.21
N ASP A 29 -5.94 5.33 8.74
CA ASP A 29 -7.34 4.99 8.50
C ASP A 29 -7.75 5.23 7.05
N ARG A 30 -7.40 6.38 6.46
CA ARG A 30 -7.66 6.64 5.03
C ARG A 30 -6.77 5.82 4.13
N ALA A 31 -5.51 5.58 4.53
CA ALA A 31 -4.62 4.71 3.78
C ALA A 31 -5.18 3.29 3.68
N GLN A 32 -5.66 2.75 4.79
CA GLN A 32 -6.28 1.43 4.86
C GLN A 32 -7.46 1.33 3.89
N LEU A 33 -8.37 2.31 3.89
CA LEU A 33 -9.55 2.30 3.01
C LEU A 33 -9.16 2.24 1.52
N GLU A 34 -8.16 3.01 1.11
CA GLU A 34 -7.72 3.04 -0.28
C GLU A 34 -6.96 1.76 -0.68
N PHE A 35 -6.18 1.18 0.23
CA PHE A 35 -5.56 -0.12 -0.04
C PHE A 35 -6.57 -1.27 -0.04
N GLU A 36 -7.59 -1.24 0.82
CA GLU A 36 -8.73 -2.16 0.81
C GLU A 36 -9.48 -2.10 -0.52
N ARG A 37 -9.70 -0.88 -1.03
CA ARG A 37 -10.26 -0.67 -2.37
C ARG A 37 -9.37 -1.27 -3.47
N ALA A 38 -8.05 -1.09 -3.40
CA ALA A 38 -7.13 -1.67 -4.36
C ALA A 38 -7.17 -3.21 -4.36
N VAL A 39 -7.22 -3.86 -3.18
CA VAL A 39 -7.33 -5.32 -3.08
C VAL A 39 -8.73 -5.84 -3.41
N THR A 40 -9.77 -5.01 -3.31
CA THR A 40 -11.12 -5.35 -3.78
C THR A 40 -11.16 -5.39 -5.31
N ILE A 41 -10.40 -4.51 -5.99
CA ILE A 41 -10.30 -4.51 -7.45
C ILE A 41 -9.44 -5.67 -7.95
N ASN A 42 -8.33 -5.97 -7.27
CA ASN A 42 -7.48 -7.13 -7.55
C ASN A 42 -7.01 -7.77 -6.24
N GLU A 43 -7.58 -8.93 -5.93
CA GLU A 43 -7.25 -9.68 -4.73
C GLU A 43 -5.79 -10.13 -4.65
N ASN A 44 -5.04 -10.15 -5.74
CA ASN A 44 -3.63 -10.56 -5.74
C ASN A 44 -2.68 -9.36 -5.82
N TYR A 45 -3.17 -8.13 -5.59
CA TYR A 45 -2.34 -6.94 -5.65
C TYR A 45 -1.41 -6.81 -4.43
N ALA A 46 -0.26 -7.47 -4.53
CA ALA A 46 0.72 -7.63 -3.45
C ALA A 46 1.15 -6.31 -2.82
N ASN A 47 1.32 -5.24 -3.62
CA ASN A 47 1.72 -3.94 -3.11
C ASN A 47 0.70 -3.37 -2.10
N ALA A 48 -0.60 -3.42 -2.40
CA ALA A 48 -1.61 -2.92 -1.45
C ALA A 48 -1.71 -3.81 -0.22
N ARG A 49 -1.63 -5.14 -0.38
CA ARG A 49 -1.59 -6.09 0.75
C ARG A 49 -0.41 -5.83 1.68
N TYR A 50 0.75 -5.51 1.12
CA TYR A 50 1.95 -5.19 1.89
C TYR A 50 1.70 -4.00 2.82
N PHE A 51 1.16 -2.89 2.29
CA PHE A 51 0.84 -1.73 3.12
C PHE A 51 -0.32 -1.98 4.10
N LEU A 52 -1.33 -2.80 3.75
CA LEU A 52 -2.35 -3.22 4.71
C LEU A 52 -1.73 -3.99 5.87
N GLY A 53 -0.82 -4.93 5.58
CA GLY A 53 -0.08 -5.68 6.59
C GLY A 53 0.71 -4.76 7.54
N LEU A 54 1.41 -3.76 6.99
CA LEU A 54 2.12 -2.76 7.79
C LEU A 54 1.17 -1.90 8.64
N ILE A 55 0.03 -1.49 8.08
CA ILE A 55 -0.98 -0.71 8.83
C ILE A 55 -1.54 -1.53 9.99
N TYR A 56 -1.87 -2.80 9.77
CA TYR A 56 -2.37 -3.68 10.83
C TYR A 56 -1.32 -3.91 11.92
N ASP A 57 -0.05 -4.11 11.55
CA ASP A 57 1.04 -4.21 12.54
C ASP A 57 1.21 -2.92 13.36
N LYS A 58 1.12 -1.74 12.72
CA LYS A 58 1.11 -0.44 13.41
C LYS A 58 -0.07 -0.31 14.37
N LYS A 59 -1.24 -0.85 14.02
CA LYS A 59 -2.43 -0.94 14.86
C LYS A 59 -2.36 -2.07 15.90
N LYS A 60 -1.22 -2.75 16.03
CA LYS A 60 -0.98 -3.91 16.93
C LYS A 60 -1.87 -5.12 16.64
N ASP A 61 -2.47 -5.17 15.45
CA ASP A 61 -3.25 -6.31 14.99
C ASP A 61 -2.39 -7.24 14.16
N LYS A 62 -1.57 -8.02 14.87
CA LYS A 62 -0.63 -8.96 14.24
C LYS A 62 -1.33 -10.08 13.47
N ALA A 63 -2.54 -10.45 13.88
CA ALA A 63 -3.31 -11.50 13.21
C ALA A 63 -3.72 -11.08 11.80
N ARG A 64 -4.29 -9.87 11.65
CA ARG A 64 -4.60 -9.32 10.32
C ARG A 64 -3.35 -8.99 9.52
N ALA A 65 -2.30 -8.49 10.17
CA ALA A 65 -1.02 -8.25 9.50
C ALA A 65 -0.47 -9.54 8.87
N LEU A 66 -0.40 -10.62 9.66
CA LEU A 66 0.08 -11.92 9.20
C LEU A 66 -0.73 -12.45 8.01
N GLY A 67 -2.06 -12.37 8.08
CA GLY A 67 -2.94 -12.82 7.00
C GLY A 67 -2.69 -12.09 5.66
N GLU A 68 -2.38 -10.80 5.69
CA GLU A 68 -2.06 -10.05 4.47
C GLU A 68 -0.71 -10.48 3.86
N PHE A 69 0.31 -10.71 4.69
CA PHE A 69 1.61 -11.19 4.20
C PHE A 69 1.57 -12.64 3.71
N GLU A 70 0.80 -13.51 4.37
CA GLU A 70 0.61 -14.90 3.92
C GLU A 70 -0.05 -14.98 2.54
N ARG A 71 -0.99 -14.07 2.22
CA ARG A 71 -1.56 -13.96 0.86
C ARG A 71 -0.52 -13.54 -0.19
N ILE A 72 0.43 -12.69 0.18
CA ILE A 72 1.54 -12.34 -0.72
C ILE A 72 2.44 -13.56 -0.94
N ALA A 73 2.81 -14.27 0.13
CA ALA A 73 3.63 -15.48 0.04
C ALA A 73 2.95 -16.59 -0.76
N ALA A 74 1.62 -16.70 -0.73
CA ALA A 74 0.87 -17.67 -1.53
C ALA A 74 1.01 -17.43 -3.06
N THR A 75 1.21 -16.18 -3.48
CA THR A 75 1.37 -15.83 -4.91
C THR A 75 2.84 -15.68 -5.32
N ASN A 76 3.72 -15.38 -4.36
CA ASN A 76 5.16 -15.26 -4.56
C ASN A 76 5.91 -15.94 -3.41
N PRO A 77 5.99 -17.29 -3.42
CA PRO A 77 6.56 -18.06 -2.32
C PRO A 77 8.06 -17.83 -2.13
N ASP A 78 8.76 -17.36 -3.16
CA ASP A 78 10.22 -17.13 -3.11
C ASP A 78 10.60 -15.74 -2.59
N ASN A 79 9.62 -14.89 -2.27
CA ASN A 79 9.87 -13.55 -1.75
C ASN A 79 10.43 -13.59 -0.31
N GLN A 80 11.76 -13.58 -0.20
CA GLN A 80 12.48 -13.65 1.06
C GLN A 80 12.14 -12.51 2.03
N GLU A 81 11.81 -11.31 1.52
CA GLU A 81 11.40 -10.18 2.38
C GLU A 81 10.09 -10.52 3.09
N VAL A 82 9.09 -10.97 2.34
CA VAL A 82 7.78 -11.34 2.90
C VAL A 82 7.90 -12.50 3.87
N LEU A 83 8.72 -13.51 3.57
CA LEU A 83 8.96 -14.63 4.48
C LEU A 83 9.58 -14.17 5.81
N ARG A 84 10.52 -13.21 5.78
CA ARG A 84 11.10 -12.62 7.00
C ARG A 84 10.06 -11.81 7.78
N VAL A 85 9.19 -11.06 7.10
CA VAL A 85 8.09 -10.34 7.75
C VAL A 85 7.15 -11.32 8.47
N ILE A 86 6.78 -12.41 7.81
CA ILE A 86 5.93 -13.47 8.39
C ILE A 86 6.60 -14.07 9.63
N ALA A 87 7.89 -14.39 9.56
CA ALA A 87 8.65 -14.91 10.71
C ALA A 87 8.64 -13.92 11.89
N ASN A 88 8.91 -12.64 11.63
CA ASN A 88 8.85 -11.60 12.65
C ASN A 88 7.48 -11.53 13.33
N LEU A 89 6.40 -11.52 12.55
CA LEU A 89 5.04 -11.45 13.10
C LEU A 89 4.68 -12.68 13.93
N LYS A 90 5.11 -13.88 13.50
CA LYS A 90 4.94 -15.14 14.26
C LYS A 90 5.71 -15.15 15.57
N GLU A 91 6.88 -14.52 15.60
CA GLU A 91 7.68 -14.34 16.83
C GLU A 91 7.17 -13.19 17.72
N GLY A 92 6.13 -12.46 17.29
CA GLY A 92 5.62 -11.32 18.02
C GLY A 92 6.52 -10.08 17.95
N LYS A 93 7.44 -10.01 16.99
CA LYS A 93 8.19 -8.80 16.65
C LYS A 93 7.33 -7.86 15.78
N GLY A 94 7.86 -6.68 15.47
CA GLY A 94 7.24 -5.82 14.45
C GLY A 94 7.50 -6.38 13.05
N ALA A 95 6.59 -6.12 12.10
CA ALA A 95 6.67 -6.67 10.75
C ALA A 95 8.05 -6.45 10.10
N LEU A 96 8.60 -5.24 10.25
CA LEU A 96 9.88 -4.83 9.67
C LEU A 96 11.09 -4.96 10.63
N ASP A 97 10.98 -5.74 11.71
CA ASP A 97 12.09 -5.92 12.65
C ASP A 97 13.31 -6.53 11.95
N GLY A 98 14.46 -5.85 12.00
CA GLY A 98 15.66 -6.25 11.28
C GLY A 98 15.54 -6.27 9.75
N ILE A 99 14.45 -5.72 9.18
CA ILE A 99 14.24 -5.54 7.74
C ILE A 99 14.39 -4.05 7.45
N VAL A 100 15.47 -3.71 6.76
CA VAL A 100 15.64 -2.36 6.24
C VAL A 100 14.94 -2.33 4.89
N PRO A 101 13.76 -1.69 4.75
CA PRO A 101 13.17 -1.51 3.44
C PRO A 101 14.18 -0.76 2.57
N PRO A 102 14.31 -1.10 1.28
CA PRO A 102 15.21 -0.38 0.40
C PRO A 102 14.91 1.11 0.51
N ALA A 103 15.94 1.90 0.79
CA ALA A 103 15.85 3.35 0.91
C ALA A 103 15.58 3.96 -0.47
N VAL A 104 14.37 3.76 -1.00
CA VAL A 104 13.84 4.56 -2.08
C VAL A 104 12.89 5.55 -1.42
N PRO A 105 13.32 6.82 -1.24
CA PRO A 105 12.38 7.89 -1.00
C PRO A 105 11.32 7.83 -2.10
N PRO A 106 10.04 8.14 -1.81
CA PRO A 106 9.12 8.49 -2.88
C PRO A 106 9.81 9.59 -3.67
N GLN A 107 10.19 9.29 -4.91
CA GLN A 107 10.60 10.32 -5.84
C GLN A 107 9.44 11.31 -5.84
N GLN A 108 9.68 12.51 -5.31
CA GLN A 108 8.78 13.63 -5.53
C GLN A 108 8.66 13.70 -7.05
N ARG A 109 7.55 13.21 -7.61
CA ARG A 109 7.09 13.69 -8.91
C ARG A 109 6.67 15.14 -8.68
N SER A 110 7.65 16.01 -8.51
CA SER A 110 7.54 17.43 -8.80
C SER A 110 7.38 17.51 -10.30
N GLU A 111 6.14 17.40 -10.77
CA GLU A 111 5.59 18.01 -11.98
C GLU A 111 4.34 17.24 -12.39
N VAL A 112 3.19 17.82 -12.05
CA VAL A 112 2.00 17.63 -12.86
C VAL A 112 2.24 18.47 -14.11
N PRO A 113 2.34 17.91 -15.33
CA PRO A 113 2.34 18.75 -16.51
C PRO A 113 0.90 19.27 -16.67
N VAL A 114 0.63 20.45 -16.10
CA VAL A 114 -0.52 21.25 -16.50
C VAL A 114 -0.22 21.72 -17.91
N ARG A 115 -0.82 21.07 -18.91
CA ARG A 115 -1.07 21.73 -20.19
C ARG A 115 -2.50 22.25 -20.13
N GLU A 116 -2.64 23.48 -19.65
CA GLU A 116 -3.75 24.32 -20.09
C GLU A 116 -3.52 24.58 -21.58
N GLU A 117 -4.16 23.80 -22.44
CA GLU A 117 -4.38 24.23 -23.81
C GLU A 117 -5.63 25.11 -23.82
N THR A 118 -5.37 26.41 -23.70
CA THR A 118 -6.25 27.49 -24.11
C THR A 118 -6.82 27.18 -25.49
N ARG A 119 -8.13 26.95 -25.59
CA ARG A 119 -8.83 27.07 -26.88
C ARG A 119 -9.43 28.47 -26.99
N LYS A 120 -9.06 29.08 -28.11
CA LYS A 120 -9.36 30.43 -28.59
C LYS A 120 -10.85 30.76 -28.61
#